data_AF-A0A850R5N9-F1
#
_entry.id   AF-A0A850R5N9-F1
#
_cell.length_a   1.000
_cell.length_b   1.000
_cell.length_c   1.000
_cell.angle_alpha   90.00
_cell.angle_beta   90.00
_cell.angle_gamma   90.00
#
_symmetry.space_group_name_H-M   'P 1'
#
loop_
_entity.id
_entity.type
_entity.pdbx_description
1 polymer ?
#
loop_
_entity_poly.entity_id
_entity_poly.type
_entity_poly.pdbx_seq_one_letter_code
_entity_poly.pdbx_strand_id
1 'polypeptide(L)'
;MCGYCTEGLAIDYATKIAEGAIAQTDLNHLEVDDITAIIYLIESELDNFALLFHNMIQRKGARFLIDPVKRIAFCRLIETFMYFGYEPEKRNVILQHLTPQLWGNFFAEAAEHPELNSWSLLLKPESLKSEYNWSKFIKKDNLKSKSVDTLNFYYKWWILGKNLDLSNTKNKEKFNAIFPFAFISFLYLSQHAHESETIKKIALEPPKNIPDFEAFDLWLQRRAFVFCVREYGVHFIFEHYKNLRAELIAYALLKVYIDPIGLTALKDFFSKNKLEPQIIADSDYLLETVNDLLETIK
;
A
#
# COMPACT_ATOMS: atom_id res chain seq x y z
N MET A 1 -18.70 -4.73 3.22
CA MET A 1 -17.41 -5.33 3.57
C MET A 1 -16.64 -4.29 4.35
N CYS A 2 -16.23 -4.58 5.60
CA CYS A 2 -15.36 -3.66 6.32
C CYS A 2 -13.93 -3.75 5.77
N GLY A 3 -13.09 -2.73 6.00
CA GLY A 3 -11.72 -2.74 5.46
C GLY A 3 -10.86 -3.92 5.94
N TYR A 4 -11.15 -4.47 7.12
CA TYR A 4 -10.54 -5.71 7.60
C TYR A 4 -10.91 -6.92 6.72
N CYS A 5 -12.16 -7.05 6.26
CA CYS A 5 -12.51 -8.08 5.29
C CYS A 5 -11.80 -7.88 3.94
N THR A 6 -11.61 -6.63 3.50
CA THR A 6 -10.81 -6.27 2.32
C THR A 6 -9.35 -6.70 2.49
N GLU A 7 -8.79 -6.62 3.70
CA GLU A 7 -7.46 -7.15 3.99
C GLU A 7 -7.41 -8.68 3.95
N GLY A 8 -8.43 -9.37 4.46
CA GLY A 8 -8.54 -10.82 4.30
C GLY A 8 -8.49 -11.24 2.82
N LEU A 9 -9.23 -10.54 1.96
CA LEU A 9 -9.16 -10.75 0.51
C LEU A 9 -7.78 -10.41 -0.09
N ALA A 10 -7.09 -9.39 0.43
CA ALA A 10 -5.73 -9.08 0.00
C ALA A 10 -4.74 -10.21 0.33
N ILE A 11 -4.92 -10.89 1.47
CA ILE A 11 -4.12 -12.04 1.88
C ILE A 11 -4.44 -13.25 1.00
N ASP A 12 -5.72 -13.59 0.85
CA ASP A 12 -6.17 -14.67 -0.05
C ASP A 12 -5.59 -14.49 -1.47
N TYR A 13 -5.59 -13.25 -1.98
CA TYR A 13 -4.97 -12.94 -3.26
C TYR A 13 -3.44 -13.15 -3.26
N ALA A 14 -2.74 -12.70 -2.22
CA ALA A 14 -1.29 -12.92 -2.09
C ALA A 14 -0.94 -14.43 -2.01
N THR A 15 -1.74 -15.21 -1.29
CA THR A 15 -1.59 -16.67 -1.18
C THR A 15 -1.76 -17.34 -2.54
N LYS A 16 -2.83 -17.03 -3.26
CA LYS A 16 -3.07 -17.59 -4.60
C LYS A 16 -1.99 -17.25 -5.62
N ILE A 17 -1.35 -16.09 -5.50
CA ILE A 17 -0.16 -15.77 -6.31
C ILE A 17 1.02 -16.65 -5.88
N ALA A 18 1.29 -16.78 -4.59
CA ALA A 18 2.41 -17.57 -4.07
C ALA A 18 2.30 -19.06 -4.46
N GLU A 19 1.08 -19.60 -4.46
CA GLU A 19 0.77 -20.97 -4.89
C GLU A 19 0.82 -21.16 -6.42
N GLY A 20 0.93 -20.07 -7.19
CA GLY A 20 0.81 -20.10 -8.65
C GLY A 20 -0.60 -20.40 -9.17
N ALA A 21 -1.61 -20.44 -8.29
CA ALA A 21 -3.01 -20.71 -8.62
C ALA A 21 -3.64 -19.59 -9.47
N ILE A 22 -3.16 -18.35 -9.31
CA ILE A 22 -3.51 -17.23 -10.17
C ILE A 22 -2.22 -16.68 -10.76
N ALA A 23 -2.09 -16.75 -12.09
CA ALA A 23 -1.07 -15.95 -12.75
C ALA A 23 -1.41 -14.47 -12.51
N GLN A 24 -0.40 -13.68 -12.16
CA GLN A 24 -0.57 -12.26 -11.83
C GLN A 24 -1.15 -11.41 -12.97
N THR A 25 -1.21 -11.97 -14.17
CA THR A 25 -1.79 -11.37 -15.37
C THR A 25 -3.19 -11.91 -15.70
N ASP A 26 -3.67 -12.91 -14.98
CA ASP A 26 -4.90 -13.61 -15.33
C ASP A 26 -6.14 -12.91 -14.79
N LEU A 27 -6.49 -11.85 -15.50
CA LEU A 27 -7.76 -11.16 -15.32
C LEU A 27 -8.93 -11.95 -15.91
N ASN A 28 -8.70 -12.93 -16.79
CA ASN A 28 -9.75 -13.51 -17.65
C ASN A 28 -10.81 -14.28 -16.86
N HIS A 29 -10.47 -14.78 -15.67
CA HIS A 29 -11.34 -15.67 -14.90
C HIS A 29 -12.01 -15.02 -13.69
N LEU A 30 -11.68 -13.77 -13.37
CA LEU A 30 -12.29 -13.11 -12.22
C LEU A 30 -13.58 -12.40 -12.63
N GLU A 31 -14.70 -12.85 -12.08
CA GLU A 31 -15.92 -12.04 -11.97
C GLU A 31 -15.67 -10.94 -10.93
N VAL A 32 -14.87 -9.94 -11.32
CA VAL A 32 -14.41 -8.91 -10.39
C VAL A 32 -15.56 -7.96 -10.10
N ASP A 33 -16.09 -7.94 -8.88
CA ASP A 33 -16.86 -6.79 -8.38
C ASP A 33 -15.95 -5.56 -8.20
N ASP A 34 -16.45 -4.44 -7.70
CA ASP A 34 -15.63 -3.23 -7.57
C ASP A 34 -14.60 -3.32 -6.44
N ILE A 35 -14.88 -4.09 -5.37
CA ILE A 35 -13.98 -4.24 -4.21
C ILE A 35 -12.81 -5.14 -4.58
N THR A 36 -13.08 -6.29 -5.18
CA THR A 36 -12.06 -7.24 -5.64
C THR A 36 -11.13 -6.57 -6.67
N ALA A 37 -11.68 -5.67 -7.49
CA ALA A 37 -10.95 -4.91 -8.47
C ALA A 37 -9.99 -3.91 -7.82
N ILE A 38 -10.45 -3.22 -6.78
CA ILE A 38 -9.64 -2.31 -5.97
C ILE A 38 -8.48 -3.08 -5.33
N ILE A 39 -8.76 -4.21 -4.69
CA ILE A 39 -7.73 -5.03 -4.02
C ILE A 39 -6.69 -5.50 -5.03
N TYR A 40 -7.14 -6.03 -6.17
CA TYR A 40 -6.22 -6.51 -7.20
C TYR A 40 -5.26 -5.38 -7.62
N LEU A 41 -5.79 -4.20 -7.92
CA LEU A 41 -4.98 -3.04 -8.32
C LEU A 41 -3.99 -2.59 -7.23
N ILE A 42 -4.40 -2.66 -5.96
CA ILE A 42 -3.56 -2.32 -4.80
C ILE A 42 -2.38 -3.30 -4.67
N GLU A 43 -2.67 -4.60 -4.76
CA GLU A 43 -1.75 -5.68 -4.38
C GLU A 43 -0.94 -6.26 -5.54
N SER A 44 -1.19 -5.78 -6.75
CA SER A 44 -0.43 -6.12 -7.95
C SER A 44 1.06 -5.85 -7.78
N GLU A 45 1.91 -6.57 -8.49
CA GLU A 45 3.32 -6.15 -8.65
C GLU A 45 3.42 -4.95 -9.60
N LEU A 46 4.49 -4.18 -9.42
CA LEU A 46 4.66 -2.89 -10.10
C LEU A 46 4.74 -3.02 -11.61
N ASP A 47 5.42 -4.05 -12.10
CA ASP A 47 5.63 -4.26 -13.53
C ASP A 47 4.34 -4.64 -14.26
N ASN A 48 3.42 -5.30 -13.58
CA ASN A 48 2.16 -5.76 -14.17
C ASN A 48 1.02 -4.74 -14.01
N PHE A 49 1.17 -3.74 -13.14
CA PHE A 49 0.09 -2.82 -12.78
C PHE A 49 -0.47 -2.03 -13.99
N ALA A 50 0.39 -1.48 -14.85
CA ALA A 50 -0.07 -0.62 -15.95
C ALA A 50 -0.93 -1.40 -16.97
N LEU A 51 -0.46 -2.60 -17.35
CA LEU A 51 -1.17 -3.50 -18.26
C LEU A 51 -2.50 -3.95 -17.64
N LEU A 52 -2.47 -4.34 -16.38
CA LEU A 52 -3.64 -4.73 -15.63
C LEU A 52 -4.70 -3.61 -15.59
N PHE A 53 -4.29 -2.41 -15.18
CA PHE A 53 -5.15 -1.24 -15.11
C PHE A 53 -5.81 -0.95 -16.47
N HIS A 54 -5.02 -1.00 -17.55
CA HIS A 54 -5.55 -0.86 -18.90
C HIS A 54 -6.61 -1.93 -19.23
N ASN A 55 -6.30 -3.20 -18.99
CA ASN A 55 -7.20 -4.31 -19.29
C ASN A 55 -8.52 -4.23 -18.51
N MET A 56 -8.47 -3.82 -17.23
CA MET A 56 -9.66 -3.63 -16.42
C MET A 56 -10.57 -2.53 -16.98
N ILE A 57 -9.99 -1.42 -17.44
CA ILE A 57 -10.74 -0.32 -18.05
C ILE A 57 -11.34 -0.74 -19.40
N GLN A 58 -10.60 -1.48 -20.23
CA GLN A 58 -11.13 -1.99 -21.51
C GLN A 58 -12.36 -2.87 -21.31
N ARG A 59 -12.38 -3.68 -20.23
CA ARG A 59 -13.50 -4.59 -19.94
C ARG A 59 -14.68 -3.92 -19.27
N LYS A 60 -14.41 -3.15 -18.22
CA LYS A 60 -15.48 -2.54 -17.41
C LYS A 60 -15.94 -1.19 -17.97
N GLY A 61 -15.18 -0.58 -18.86
CA GLY A 61 -15.41 0.75 -19.43
C GLY A 61 -15.05 1.88 -18.46
N ALA A 62 -15.26 3.13 -18.89
CA ALA A 62 -14.95 4.32 -18.10
C ALA A 62 -15.70 4.40 -16.74
N ARG A 63 -16.83 3.69 -16.59
CA ARG A 63 -17.56 3.57 -15.31
C ARG A 63 -16.73 2.94 -14.19
N PHE A 64 -15.68 2.20 -14.53
CA PHE A 64 -14.75 1.62 -13.56
C PHE A 64 -13.77 2.64 -12.98
N LEU A 65 -13.60 3.80 -13.62
CA LEU A 65 -12.79 4.90 -13.09
C LEU A 65 -13.55 5.63 -11.98
N ILE A 66 -13.89 4.91 -10.92
CA ILE A 66 -14.35 5.47 -9.65
C ILE A 66 -13.17 6.07 -8.89
N ASP A 67 -13.43 6.93 -7.91
CA ASP A 67 -12.38 7.70 -7.25
C ASP A 67 -11.32 6.86 -6.54
N PRO A 68 -11.63 5.73 -5.87
CA PRO A 68 -10.62 4.84 -5.32
C PRO A 68 -9.64 4.32 -6.37
N VAL A 69 -10.15 3.88 -7.52
CA VAL A 69 -9.36 3.34 -8.64
C VAL A 69 -8.40 4.41 -9.18
N LYS A 70 -8.86 5.67 -9.30
CA LYS A 70 -7.99 6.79 -9.71
C LYS A 70 -6.86 7.03 -8.71
N ARG A 71 -7.14 6.99 -7.41
CA ARG A 71 -6.14 7.20 -6.35
C ARG A 71 -5.11 6.07 -6.33
N ILE A 72 -5.55 4.82 -6.48
CA ILE A 72 -4.64 3.66 -6.60
C ILE A 72 -3.74 3.84 -7.81
N ALA A 73 -4.31 4.16 -8.98
CA ALA A 73 -3.53 4.37 -10.19
C ALA A 73 -2.49 5.51 -10.05
N PHE A 74 -2.83 6.57 -9.32
CA PHE A 74 -1.85 7.60 -8.98
C PHE A 74 -0.74 7.10 -8.07
N CYS A 75 -1.08 6.49 -6.93
CA CYS A 75 -0.10 5.95 -6.00
C CYS A 75 0.85 4.98 -6.70
N ARG A 76 0.33 4.08 -7.54
CA ARG A 76 1.08 3.08 -8.29
C ARG A 76 1.95 3.67 -9.40
N LEU A 77 1.49 4.73 -10.06
CA LEU A 77 2.31 5.49 -11.00
C LEU A 77 3.53 6.11 -10.30
N ILE A 78 3.31 6.78 -9.17
CA ILE A 78 4.40 7.37 -8.39
C ILE A 78 5.34 6.30 -7.85
N GLU A 79 4.80 5.20 -7.36
CA GLU A 79 5.58 4.06 -6.90
C GLU A 79 6.50 3.50 -7.98
N THR A 80 5.97 3.34 -9.20
CA THR A 80 6.76 2.93 -10.37
C THR A 80 7.92 3.90 -10.60
N PHE A 81 7.65 5.21 -10.57
CA PHE A 81 8.69 6.21 -10.81
C PHE A 81 9.75 6.31 -9.72
N MET A 82 9.38 6.04 -8.47
CA MET A 82 10.32 6.03 -7.35
C MET A 82 11.23 4.81 -7.38
N TYR A 83 10.72 3.63 -7.74
CA TYR A 83 11.53 2.40 -7.71
C TYR A 83 12.31 2.14 -9.01
N PHE A 84 11.75 2.47 -10.17
CA PHE A 84 12.35 2.14 -11.47
C PHE A 84 12.83 3.37 -12.25
N GLY A 85 12.64 4.57 -11.70
CA GLY A 85 12.86 5.81 -12.44
C GLY A 85 11.71 6.13 -13.39
N TYR A 86 11.89 7.17 -14.21
CA TYR A 86 10.83 7.63 -15.10
C TYR A 86 10.60 6.63 -16.23
N GLU A 87 9.39 6.06 -16.28
CA GLU A 87 8.99 4.99 -17.22
C GLU A 87 7.92 5.50 -18.20
N PRO A 88 8.29 6.05 -19.37
CA PRO A 88 7.35 6.73 -20.26
C PRO A 88 6.22 5.84 -20.76
N GLU A 89 6.49 4.55 -20.99
CA GLU A 89 5.50 3.60 -21.51
C GLU A 89 4.42 3.31 -20.46
N LYS A 90 4.81 2.89 -19.26
CA LYS A 90 3.89 2.67 -18.12
C LYS A 90 3.11 3.95 -17.79
N ARG A 91 3.80 5.10 -17.81
CA ARG A 91 3.21 6.44 -17.66
C ARG A 91 2.11 6.69 -18.68
N ASN A 92 2.38 6.48 -19.97
CA ASN A 92 1.42 6.72 -21.04
C ASN A 92 0.21 5.78 -20.93
N VAL A 93 0.44 4.51 -20.56
CA VAL A 93 -0.65 3.53 -20.37
C VAL A 93 -1.61 3.94 -19.26
N ILE A 94 -1.10 4.50 -18.16
CA ILE A 94 -1.94 4.98 -17.05
C ILE A 94 -2.62 6.30 -17.42
N LEU A 95 -1.88 7.23 -18.04
CA LEU A 95 -2.36 8.59 -18.32
C LEU A 95 -3.31 8.70 -19.51
N GLN A 96 -3.31 7.73 -20.44
CA GLN A 96 -4.35 7.67 -21.49
C GLN A 96 -5.77 7.57 -20.87
N HIS A 97 -5.87 7.02 -19.67
CA HIS A 97 -7.13 6.80 -18.95
C HIS A 97 -7.40 7.85 -17.87
N LEU A 98 -6.36 8.46 -17.31
CA LEU A 98 -6.47 9.52 -16.31
C LEU A 98 -6.33 10.89 -16.99
N THR A 99 -7.47 11.47 -17.39
CA THR A 99 -7.51 12.76 -18.09
C THR A 99 -6.82 13.87 -17.28
N PRO A 100 -6.27 14.92 -17.93
CA PRO A 100 -5.69 16.07 -17.23
C PRO A 100 -6.64 16.72 -16.20
N GLN A 101 -7.95 16.65 -16.44
CA GLN A 101 -8.97 17.14 -15.52
C GLN A 101 -9.03 16.32 -14.22
N LEU A 102 -8.90 14.99 -14.30
CA LEU A 102 -8.85 14.14 -13.12
C LEU A 102 -7.63 14.45 -12.24
N TRP A 103 -6.49 14.75 -12.86
CA TRP A 103 -5.30 15.22 -12.13
C TRP A 103 -5.54 16.58 -11.49
N GLY A 104 -6.12 17.52 -12.24
CA GLY A 104 -6.47 18.85 -11.74
C GLY A 104 -7.32 18.78 -10.48
N ASN A 105 -8.35 17.92 -10.47
CA ASN A 105 -9.22 17.72 -9.32
C ASN A 105 -8.46 17.15 -8.12
N PHE A 106 -7.60 16.15 -8.33
CA PHE A 106 -6.80 15.57 -7.25
C PHE A 106 -5.90 16.61 -6.56
N PHE A 107 -5.22 17.45 -7.33
CA PHE A 107 -4.39 18.52 -6.79
C PHE A 107 -5.19 19.69 -6.22
N ALA A 108 -6.39 19.96 -6.75
CA ALA A 108 -7.29 20.96 -6.20
C ALA A 108 -7.81 20.54 -4.82
N GLU A 109 -8.31 19.29 -4.68
CA GLU A 109 -8.70 18.69 -3.39
C GLU A 109 -7.54 18.78 -2.38
N ALA A 110 -6.32 18.43 -2.80
CA ALA A 110 -5.15 18.54 -1.94
C ALA A 110 -4.86 19.98 -1.50
N ALA A 111 -5.06 20.97 -2.38
CA ALA A 111 -4.80 22.37 -2.09
C ALA A 111 -5.79 22.99 -1.09
N GLU A 112 -6.95 22.36 -0.87
CA GLU A 112 -7.91 22.77 0.16
C GLU A 112 -7.46 22.39 1.58
N HIS A 113 -6.44 21.54 1.70
CA HIS A 113 -5.92 21.07 2.99
C HIS A 113 -4.60 21.75 3.34
N PRO A 114 -4.55 22.62 4.36
CA PRO A 114 -3.35 23.36 4.74
C PRO A 114 -2.12 22.49 5.01
N GLU A 115 -2.32 21.27 5.49
CA GLU A 115 -1.27 20.29 5.76
C GLU A 115 -0.57 19.82 4.49
N LEU A 116 -1.25 19.91 3.33
CA LEU A 116 -0.74 19.56 2.02
C LEU A 116 -0.31 20.78 1.19
N ASN A 117 -0.44 22.02 1.70
CA ASN A 117 -0.06 23.23 0.96
C ASN A 117 1.40 23.22 0.48
N SER A 118 2.28 22.52 1.20
CA SER A 118 3.66 22.36 0.75
C SER A 118 3.79 21.36 -0.40
N TRP A 119 2.92 20.36 -0.50
CA TRP A 119 2.93 19.37 -1.58
C TRP A 119 2.44 19.93 -2.91
N SER A 120 1.44 20.82 -2.91
CA SER A 120 0.97 21.47 -4.14
C SER A 120 2.06 22.33 -4.82
N LEU A 121 3.09 22.74 -4.06
CA LEU A 121 4.30 23.40 -4.57
C LEU A 121 5.37 22.40 -5.02
N LEU A 122 5.37 21.19 -4.44
CA LEU A 122 6.37 20.17 -4.71
C LEU A 122 6.01 19.32 -5.93
N LEU A 123 4.81 18.77 -5.94
CA LEU A 123 4.30 17.87 -6.96
C LEU A 123 3.19 18.56 -7.74
N LYS A 124 3.44 18.80 -9.03
CA LYS A 124 2.46 19.36 -9.97
C LYS A 124 2.18 18.35 -11.08
N PRO A 125 1.07 18.45 -11.81
CA PRO A 125 0.86 17.64 -13.02
C PRO A 125 2.07 17.66 -13.98
N GLU A 126 2.75 18.80 -14.08
CA GLU A 126 3.97 18.99 -14.88
C GLU A 126 5.13 18.10 -14.46
N SER A 127 5.23 17.77 -13.16
CA SER A 127 6.25 16.88 -12.62
C SER A 127 6.19 15.47 -13.22
N LEU A 128 5.02 15.06 -13.74
CA LEU A 128 4.79 13.73 -14.31
C LEU A 128 4.89 13.71 -15.85
N LYS A 129 5.12 14.86 -16.48
CA LYS A 129 5.14 15.00 -17.95
C LYS A 129 6.44 14.58 -18.61
N SER A 130 7.55 14.59 -17.87
CA SER A 130 8.86 14.20 -18.41
C SER A 130 9.81 13.73 -17.31
N GLU A 131 10.80 12.93 -17.71
CA GLU A 131 11.89 12.48 -16.84
C GLU A 131 12.65 13.65 -16.20
N TYR A 132 12.90 14.70 -16.97
CA TYR A 132 13.55 15.92 -16.48
C TYR A 132 12.76 16.56 -15.33
N ASN A 133 11.44 16.71 -15.49
CA ASN A 133 10.59 17.31 -14.45
C ASN A 133 10.47 16.39 -13.23
N TRP A 134 10.38 15.08 -13.43
CA TRP A 134 10.38 14.09 -12.35
C TRP A 134 11.67 14.15 -11.55
N SER A 135 12.82 14.14 -12.24
CA SER A 135 14.15 14.24 -11.64
C SER A 135 14.32 15.52 -10.83
N LYS A 136 13.79 16.65 -11.33
CA LYS A 136 13.81 17.92 -10.60
C LYS A 136 12.95 17.87 -9.33
N PHE A 137 11.84 17.13 -9.35
CA PHE A 137 10.98 16.96 -8.18
C PHE A 137 11.64 16.11 -7.09
N ILE A 138 12.14 14.92 -7.43
CA ILE A 138 12.73 14.00 -6.44
C ILE A 138 14.02 14.56 -5.79
N LYS A 139 14.71 15.48 -6.46
CA LYS A 139 15.94 16.12 -5.96
C LYS A 139 15.68 17.39 -5.15
N LYS A 140 14.44 17.74 -4.81
CA LYS A 140 14.17 18.93 -4.01
C LYS A 140 14.65 18.74 -2.57
N ASP A 141 15.49 19.65 -2.07
CA ASP A 141 16.12 19.56 -0.74
C ASP A 141 15.12 19.44 0.43
N ASN A 142 13.92 20.02 0.28
CA ASN A 142 12.88 19.98 1.30
C ASN A 142 11.97 18.74 1.19
N LEU A 143 12.14 17.85 0.22
CA LEU A 143 11.26 16.69 0.03
C LEU A 143 11.34 15.71 1.20
N LYS A 144 12.54 15.49 1.76
CA LYS A 144 12.72 14.63 2.95
C LYS A 144 11.95 15.17 4.15
N SER A 145 12.15 16.43 4.52
CA SER A 145 11.46 17.04 5.66
C SER A 145 9.95 17.09 5.46
N LYS A 146 9.47 17.39 4.25
CA LYS A 146 8.03 17.35 3.96
C LYS A 146 7.42 15.96 4.00
N SER A 147 8.17 14.94 3.59
CA SER A 147 7.73 13.56 3.74
C SER A 147 7.61 13.16 5.21
N VAL A 148 8.58 13.57 6.05
CA VAL A 148 8.52 13.35 7.51
C VAL A 148 7.32 14.06 8.13
N ASP A 149 7.12 15.34 7.83
CA ASP A 149 6.00 16.14 8.36
C ASP A 149 4.65 15.50 8.01
N THR A 150 4.51 15.09 6.75
CA THR A 150 3.26 14.54 6.19
C THR A 150 2.93 13.19 6.78
N LEU A 151 3.91 12.29 6.86
CA LEU A 151 3.70 10.97 7.42
C LEU A 151 3.43 11.04 8.92
N ASN A 152 4.08 11.95 9.65
CA ASN A 152 3.81 12.20 11.06
C ASN A 152 2.42 12.78 11.31
N PHE A 153 1.99 13.71 10.46
CA PHE A 153 0.64 14.25 10.52
C PHE A 153 -0.40 13.15 10.27
N TYR A 154 -0.24 12.39 9.18
CA TYR A 154 -1.11 11.27 8.85
C TYR A 154 -1.19 10.26 10.01
N TYR A 155 -0.06 9.84 10.58
CA TYR A 155 -0.03 8.92 11.71
C TYR A 155 -0.81 9.48 12.92
N LYS A 156 -0.55 10.72 13.33
CA LYS A 156 -1.20 11.32 14.50
C LYS A 156 -2.69 11.55 14.29
N TRP A 157 -3.08 12.06 13.14
CA TRP A 157 -4.46 12.43 12.85
C TRP A 157 -5.30 11.20 12.51
N TRP A 158 -4.87 10.40 11.53
CA TRP A 158 -5.65 9.29 11.00
C TRP A 158 -5.50 8.01 11.83
N ILE A 159 -4.27 7.51 11.93
CA ILE A 159 -3.99 6.19 12.53
C ILE A 159 -4.33 6.19 14.03
N LEU A 160 -3.85 7.20 14.78
CA LEU A 160 -4.18 7.34 16.20
C LEU A 160 -5.58 7.93 16.46
N GLY A 161 -6.24 8.47 15.45
CA GLY A 161 -7.58 9.06 15.58
C GLY A 161 -7.63 10.36 16.37
N LYS A 162 -6.54 11.10 16.46
CA LYS A 162 -6.50 12.32 17.29
C LYS A 162 -7.44 13.38 16.70
N ASN A 163 -8.50 13.70 17.46
CA ASN A 163 -9.55 14.65 17.09
C ASN A 163 -10.35 14.24 15.84
N LEU A 164 -10.49 12.93 15.59
CA LEU A 164 -11.24 12.42 14.45
C LEU A 164 -12.69 12.12 14.85
N ASP A 165 -13.64 12.71 14.14
CA ASP A 165 -15.06 12.36 14.19
C ASP A 165 -15.43 11.63 12.91
N LEU A 166 -15.65 10.32 13.01
CA LEU A 166 -15.95 9.47 11.86
C LEU A 166 -17.33 9.70 11.25
N SER A 167 -18.25 10.32 11.99
CA SER A 167 -19.56 10.70 11.44
C SER A 167 -19.47 11.91 10.49
N ASN A 168 -18.35 12.63 10.52
CA ASN A 168 -18.12 13.79 9.69
C ASN A 168 -17.56 13.41 8.32
N THR A 169 -18.38 13.53 7.28
CA THR A 169 -18.00 13.23 5.88
C THR A 169 -16.76 14.00 5.42
N LYS A 170 -16.49 15.19 5.98
CA LYS A 170 -15.29 15.98 5.67
C LYS A 170 -14.00 15.28 6.08
N ASN A 171 -14.03 14.43 7.11
CA ASN A 171 -12.85 13.65 7.51
C ASN A 171 -12.53 12.56 6.48
N LYS A 172 -13.55 11.98 5.82
CA LYS A 172 -13.36 11.04 4.73
C LYS A 172 -12.81 11.72 3.48
N GLU A 173 -13.34 12.89 3.12
CA GLU A 173 -12.81 13.72 2.02
C GLU A 173 -11.35 14.10 2.28
N LYS A 174 -11.06 14.58 3.50
CA LYS A 174 -9.70 14.91 3.94
C LYS A 174 -8.77 13.71 3.88
N PHE A 175 -9.22 12.52 4.30
CA PHE A 175 -8.42 11.30 4.23
C PHE A 175 -8.06 10.96 2.79
N ASN A 176 -9.06 10.99 1.91
CA ASN A 176 -8.91 10.72 0.49
C ASN A 176 -7.95 11.68 -0.21
N ALA A 177 -7.90 12.94 0.21
CA ALA A 177 -6.97 13.93 -0.31
C ALA A 177 -5.54 13.72 0.24
N ILE A 178 -5.39 13.40 1.53
CA ILE A 178 -4.07 13.23 2.18
C ILE A 178 -3.40 11.90 1.82
N PHE A 179 -4.18 10.83 1.70
CA PHE A 179 -3.64 9.47 1.63
C PHE A 179 -2.55 9.31 0.56
N PRO A 180 -2.72 9.78 -0.69
CA PRO A 180 -1.67 9.60 -1.69
C PRO A 180 -0.38 10.35 -1.34
N PHE A 181 -0.45 11.51 -0.68
CA PHE A 181 0.76 12.21 -0.24
C PHE A 181 1.42 11.51 0.96
N ALA A 182 0.64 10.91 1.86
CA ALA A 182 1.17 10.02 2.90
C ALA A 182 1.87 8.81 2.28
N PHE A 183 1.28 8.20 1.23
CA PHE A 183 1.87 7.09 0.50
C PHE A 183 3.18 7.50 -0.20
N ILE A 184 3.19 8.63 -0.91
CA ILE A 184 4.41 9.17 -1.54
C ILE A 184 5.49 9.48 -0.49
N SER A 185 5.08 10.04 0.65
CA SER A 185 6.00 10.30 1.77
C SER A 185 6.62 9.01 2.30
N PHE A 186 5.83 7.96 2.44
CA PHE A 186 6.31 6.63 2.81
C PHE A 186 7.33 6.12 1.79
N LEU A 187 7.00 6.12 0.50
CA LEU A 187 7.91 5.67 -0.57
C LEU A 187 9.25 6.41 -0.59
N TYR A 188 9.19 7.73 -0.43
CA TYR A 188 10.41 8.54 -0.42
C TYR A 188 11.26 8.25 0.81
N LEU A 189 10.64 8.16 2.00
CA LEU A 189 11.38 7.87 3.23
C LEU A 189 11.92 6.44 3.26
N SER A 190 11.21 5.47 2.70
CA SER A 190 11.70 4.09 2.62
C SER A 190 12.95 3.93 1.76
N GLN A 191 13.26 4.90 0.89
CA GLN A 191 14.47 4.90 0.06
C GLN A 191 15.59 5.83 0.57
N HIS A 192 15.26 6.79 1.44
CA HIS A 192 16.18 7.88 1.81
C HIS A 192 16.30 8.13 3.34
N ALA A 193 15.55 7.39 4.15
CA ALA A 193 15.49 7.52 5.60
C ALA A 193 14.97 6.21 6.24
N HIS A 194 15.74 5.13 6.11
CA HIS A 194 15.34 3.77 6.52
C HIS A 194 15.09 3.67 8.04
N GLU A 195 15.73 4.55 8.80
CA GLU A 195 15.61 4.75 10.23
C GLU A 195 14.34 5.53 10.65
N SER A 196 13.42 5.82 9.72
CA SER A 196 12.20 6.58 10.00
C SER A 196 11.31 5.88 11.03
N GLU A 197 11.31 6.40 12.26
CA GLU A 197 10.46 5.92 13.36
C GLU A 197 8.96 6.00 13.05
N THR A 198 8.55 6.92 12.18
CA THR A 198 7.14 7.03 11.77
C THR A 198 6.71 5.84 10.91
N ILE A 199 7.60 5.29 10.09
CA ILE A 199 7.29 4.09 9.29
C ILE A 199 7.07 2.90 10.23
N LYS A 200 7.95 2.69 11.22
CA LYS A 200 7.78 1.64 12.23
C LYS A 200 6.46 1.81 12.99
N LYS A 201 6.12 3.03 13.39
CA LYS A 201 4.85 3.32 14.08
C LYS A 201 3.63 2.98 13.23
N ILE A 202 3.65 3.28 11.93
CA ILE A 202 2.57 2.91 11.00
C ILE A 202 2.49 1.39 10.82
N ALA A 203 3.64 0.71 10.73
CA ALA A 203 3.69 -0.74 10.62
C ALA A 203 3.06 -1.44 11.85
N LEU A 204 3.26 -0.89 13.05
CA LEU A 204 2.87 -1.53 14.31
C LEU A 204 1.50 -1.11 14.85
N GLU A 205 0.99 0.07 14.51
CA GLU A 205 -0.28 0.59 15.05
C GLU A 205 -1.45 0.24 14.11
N PRO A 206 -2.41 -0.60 14.52
CA PRO A 206 -3.61 -0.85 13.74
C PRO A 206 -4.37 0.46 13.50
N PRO A 207 -4.78 0.77 12.27
CA PRO A 207 -5.62 1.94 12.02
C PRO A 207 -6.92 1.79 12.82
N LYS A 208 -7.17 2.71 13.75
CA LYS A 208 -8.36 2.65 14.62
C LYS A 208 -9.66 2.98 13.88
N ASN A 209 -9.50 3.64 12.74
CA ASN A 209 -10.54 4.41 12.07
C ASN A 209 -10.69 3.98 10.62
N ILE A 210 -10.59 2.67 10.35
CA ILE A 210 -10.61 2.12 8.98
C ILE A 210 -11.90 2.56 8.29
N PRO A 211 -11.82 3.49 7.33
CA PRO A 211 -13.00 4.09 6.76
C PRO A 211 -13.42 3.19 5.61
N ASP A 212 -14.54 2.48 5.75
CA ASP A 212 -15.19 1.85 4.60
C ASP A 212 -14.26 0.91 3.75
N PHE A 213 -14.75 0.56 2.57
CA PHE A 213 -14.44 -0.67 1.83
C PHE A 213 -13.02 -0.73 1.22
N GLU A 214 -12.34 0.39 1.01
CA GLU A 214 -11.13 0.43 0.16
C GLU A 214 -9.81 0.21 0.91
N ALA A 215 -9.83 0.19 2.25
CA ALA A 215 -8.73 -0.27 3.11
C ALA A 215 -7.35 0.36 2.82
N PHE A 216 -7.31 1.63 2.39
CA PHE A 216 -6.06 2.32 2.01
C PHE A 216 -5.07 2.46 3.16
N ASP A 217 -5.54 2.71 4.38
CA ASP A 217 -4.70 2.76 5.58
C ASP A 217 -4.13 1.39 5.93
N LEU A 218 -4.90 0.31 5.78
CA LEU A 218 -4.41 -1.06 5.89
C LEU A 218 -3.39 -1.38 4.78
N TRP A 219 -3.59 -0.89 3.55
CA TRP A 219 -2.60 -1.01 2.49
C TRP A 219 -1.28 -0.34 2.89
N LEU A 220 -1.31 0.90 3.36
CA LEU A 220 -0.10 1.59 3.81
C LEU A 220 0.55 0.90 5.02
N GLN A 221 -0.23 0.39 5.97
CA GLN A 221 0.28 -0.41 7.09
C GLN A 221 1.00 -1.67 6.58
N ARG A 222 0.38 -2.44 5.67
CA ARG A 222 0.99 -3.63 5.06
C ARG A 222 2.32 -3.29 4.36
N ARG A 223 2.35 -2.21 3.57
CA ARG A 223 3.57 -1.74 2.91
C ARG A 223 4.65 -1.34 3.92
N ALA A 224 4.29 -0.62 4.97
CA ALA A 224 5.22 -0.23 6.03
C ALA A 224 5.76 -1.44 6.80
N PHE A 225 4.92 -2.43 7.09
CA PHE A 225 5.32 -3.65 7.77
C PHE A 225 6.23 -4.53 6.91
N VAL A 226 5.89 -4.73 5.62
CA VAL A 226 6.76 -5.40 4.65
C VAL A 226 8.11 -4.73 4.56
N PHE A 227 8.15 -3.39 4.53
CA PHE A 227 9.39 -2.64 4.59
C PHE A 227 10.18 -2.95 5.86
N CYS A 228 9.57 -2.89 7.05
CA CYS A 228 10.25 -3.21 8.30
C CYS A 228 10.77 -4.66 8.34
N VAL A 229 10.02 -5.65 7.86
CA VAL A 229 10.49 -7.04 7.80
C VAL A 229 11.66 -7.21 6.82
N ARG A 230 11.67 -6.49 5.69
CA ARG A 230 12.81 -6.48 4.76
C ARG A 230 14.06 -5.88 5.39
N GLU A 231 13.93 -4.78 6.12
CA GLU A 231 15.06 -4.05 6.70
C GLU A 231 15.61 -4.69 7.98
N TYR A 232 14.74 -5.22 8.84
CA TYR A 232 15.08 -5.70 10.18
C TYR A 232 14.95 -7.24 10.32
N GLY A 233 14.50 -7.93 9.28
CA GLY A 233 14.31 -9.38 9.25
C GLY A 233 13.19 -9.87 10.18
N VAL A 234 13.20 -11.18 10.43
CA VAL A 234 12.23 -11.85 11.31
C VAL A 234 12.29 -11.38 12.76
N HIS A 235 13.38 -10.73 13.17
CA HIS A 235 13.52 -10.17 14.51
C HIS A 235 12.44 -9.12 14.80
N PHE A 236 12.08 -8.32 13.79
CA PHE A 236 11.01 -7.32 13.93
C PHE A 236 9.65 -7.97 14.26
N ILE A 237 9.39 -9.15 13.71
CA ILE A 237 8.18 -9.94 14.03
C ILE A 237 8.25 -10.41 15.48
N PHE A 238 9.39 -10.97 15.91
CA PHE A 238 9.55 -11.48 17.28
C PHE A 238 9.42 -10.39 18.34
N GLU A 239 10.05 -9.24 18.13
CA GLU A 239 10.06 -8.13 19.08
C GLU A 239 8.65 -7.56 19.31
N HIS A 240 7.83 -7.55 18.26
CA HIS A 240 6.55 -6.86 18.28
C HIS A 240 5.33 -7.78 18.23
N TYR A 241 5.52 -9.11 18.21
CA TYR A 241 4.48 -10.10 17.92
C TYR A 241 3.16 -9.88 18.70
N LYS A 242 3.24 -9.48 19.97
CA LYS A 242 2.06 -9.27 20.84
C LYS A 242 1.12 -8.18 20.37
N ASN A 243 1.64 -7.23 19.58
CA ASN A 243 0.90 -6.10 19.05
C ASN A 243 0.53 -6.31 17.57
N LEU A 244 0.97 -7.41 16.96
CA LEU A 244 0.74 -7.69 15.55
C LEU A 244 -0.52 -8.52 15.34
N ARG A 245 -1.16 -8.26 14.21
CA ARG A 245 -2.30 -9.02 13.70
C ARG A 245 -1.73 -10.15 12.84
N ALA A 246 -2.29 -11.35 12.93
CA ALA A 246 -1.79 -12.51 12.18
C ALA A 246 -1.82 -12.24 10.66
N GLU A 247 -2.84 -11.51 10.19
CA GLU A 247 -3.01 -11.05 8.82
C GLU A 247 -1.79 -10.29 8.28
N LEU A 248 -1.23 -9.41 9.12
CA LEU A 248 -0.09 -8.57 8.74
C LEU A 248 1.21 -9.38 8.64
N ILE A 249 1.37 -10.37 9.53
CA ILE A 249 2.48 -11.33 9.49
C ILE A 249 2.36 -12.19 8.25
N ALA A 250 1.20 -12.82 8.02
CA ALA A 250 0.94 -13.67 6.87
C ALA A 250 1.26 -12.95 5.56
N TYR A 251 0.75 -11.73 5.39
CA TYR A 251 1.03 -10.93 4.21
C TYR A 251 2.54 -10.66 4.03
N ALA A 252 3.29 -10.39 5.10
CA ALA A 252 4.73 -10.18 4.99
C ALA A 252 5.49 -11.45 4.60
N LEU A 253 5.12 -12.61 5.14
CA LEU A 253 5.71 -13.90 4.75
C LEU A 253 5.55 -14.16 3.24
N LEU A 254 4.40 -13.78 2.68
CA LEU A 254 4.10 -13.96 1.25
C LEU A 254 4.78 -12.92 0.34
N LYS A 255 5.25 -11.79 0.89
CA LYS A 255 5.81 -10.65 0.11
C LYS A 255 7.30 -10.39 0.33
N VAL A 256 7.92 -11.09 1.27
CA VAL A 256 9.33 -10.92 1.61
C VAL A 256 10.03 -12.26 1.52
N TYR A 257 11.17 -12.29 0.82
CA TYR A 257 12.05 -13.44 0.92
C TYR A 257 12.61 -13.53 2.33
N ILE A 258 12.31 -14.62 3.02
CA ILE A 258 12.87 -14.97 4.33
C ILE A 258 13.67 -16.24 4.12
N ASP A 259 14.94 -16.23 4.53
CA ASP A 259 15.80 -17.39 4.38
C ASP A 259 15.31 -18.59 5.23
N PRO A 260 15.75 -19.82 4.92
CA PRO A 260 15.31 -21.02 5.64
C PRO A 260 15.57 -21.00 7.15
N ILE A 261 16.61 -20.30 7.62
CA ILE A 261 16.92 -20.18 9.05
C ILE A 261 15.86 -19.30 9.72
N GLY A 262 15.53 -18.16 9.09
CA GLY A 262 14.47 -17.26 9.54
C GLY A 262 13.10 -17.94 9.57
N LEU A 263 12.74 -18.70 8.51
CA LEU A 263 11.49 -19.45 8.46
C LEU A 263 11.43 -20.55 9.53
N THR A 264 12.52 -21.27 9.77
CA THR A 264 12.58 -22.28 10.84
C THR A 264 12.39 -21.64 12.21
N ALA A 265 13.00 -20.48 12.46
CA ALA A 265 12.83 -19.75 13.71
C ALA A 265 11.38 -19.26 13.90
N LEU A 266 10.72 -18.79 12.84
CA LEU A 266 9.31 -18.42 12.85
C LEU A 266 8.39 -19.62 13.15
N LYS A 267 8.66 -20.77 12.54
CA LYS A 267 7.92 -22.02 12.80
C LYS A 267 7.99 -22.41 14.28
N ASP A 268 9.18 -22.44 14.84
CA ASP A 268 9.39 -22.76 16.26
C ASP A 268 8.72 -21.73 17.18
N PHE A 269 8.71 -20.47 16.77
CA PHE A 269 8.08 -19.38 17.50
C PHE A 269 6.55 -19.51 17.52
N PHE A 270 5.91 -19.67 16.37
CA PHE A 270 4.44 -19.80 16.27
C PHE A 270 3.92 -21.09 16.90
N SER A 271 4.72 -22.16 16.93
CA SER A 271 4.37 -23.40 17.64
C SER A 271 4.22 -23.19 19.17
N LYS A 272 4.87 -22.16 19.71
CA LYS A 272 4.90 -21.86 21.16
C LYS A 272 4.05 -20.65 21.54
N ASN A 273 3.82 -19.73 20.60
CA ASN A 273 3.17 -18.47 20.83
C ASN A 273 1.91 -18.39 19.96
N LYS A 274 0.74 -18.43 20.62
CA LYS A 274 -0.54 -18.30 19.94
C LYS A 274 -0.91 -16.84 19.73
N LEU A 275 -1.33 -16.52 18.52
CA LEU A 275 -2.10 -15.34 18.14
C LEU A 275 -3.57 -15.73 18.01
N GLU A 276 -4.44 -14.88 18.55
CA GLU A 276 -5.88 -14.99 18.37
C GLU A 276 -6.25 -14.63 16.92
N PRO A 277 -7.18 -15.37 16.28
CA PRO A 277 -7.69 -15.04 14.96
C PRO A 277 -8.37 -13.66 14.96
N GLN A 278 -8.15 -12.87 13.90
CA GLN A 278 -9.00 -11.70 13.64
C GLN A 278 -10.00 -11.95 12.52
N ILE A 279 -9.59 -12.56 11.40
CA ILE A 279 -10.48 -12.79 10.25
C ILE A 279 -10.17 -14.09 9.53
N ILE A 280 -8.96 -14.22 8.97
CA ILE A 280 -8.57 -15.34 8.10
C ILE A 280 -7.31 -16.01 8.63
N ALA A 281 -6.39 -15.23 9.19
CA ALA A 281 -5.13 -15.75 9.69
C ALA A 281 -5.19 -15.94 11.21
N ASP A 282 -4.63 -17.05 11.65
CA ASP A 282 -4.33 -17.36 13.03
C ASP A 282 -2.94 -18.02 13.13
N SER A 283 -2.63 -18.61 14.28
CA SER A 283 -1.34 -19.28 14.46
C SER A 283 -1.17 -20.50 13.57
N ASP A 284 -2.25 -21.24 13.30
CA ASP A 284 -2.22 -22.46 12.51
C ASP A 284 -2.04 -22.10 11.03
N TYR A 285 -2.74 -21.07 10.54
CA TYR A 285 -2.55 -20.49 9.22
C TYR A 285 -1.10 -19.99 9.00
N LEU A 286 -0.54 -19.30 10.00
CA LEU A 286 0.85 -18.84 9.93
C LEU A 286 1.85 -20.01 9.89
N LEU A 287 1.59 -21.07 10.66
CA LEU A 287 2.41 -22.29 10.64
C LEU A 287 2.35 -23.00 9.28
N GLU A 288 1.16 -23.13 8.70
CA GLU A 288 0.95 -23.68 7.36
C GLU A 288 1.72 -22.85 6.32
N THR A 289 1.52 -21.53 6.30
CA THR A 289 2.23 -20.61 5.40
C THR A 289 3.75 -20.76 5.50
N VAL A 290 4.30 -20.86 6.72
CA VAL A 290 5.74 -21.05 6.92
C VAL A 290 6.22 -22.42 6.40
N ASN A 291 5.42 -23.47 6.56
CA ASN A 291 5.76 -24.80 6.03
C ASN A 291 5.78 -24.80 4.51
N ASP A 292 4.79 -24.20 3.85
CA ASP A 292 4.71 -24.13 2.38
C ASP A 292 5.90 -23.35 1.80
N LEU A 293 6.27 -22.24 2.45
CA LEU A 293 7.47 -21.47 2.08
C LEU A 293 8.77 -22.26 2.27
N LEU A 294 8.86 -23.10 3.31
CA LEU A 294 10.02 -23.98 3.51
C LEU A 294 10.10 -25.10 2.47
N GLU A 295 8.97 -25.58 1.96
CA GLU A 295 8.91 -26.61 0.93
C GLU A 295 9.29 -26.07 -0.45
N THR A 296 8.90 -24.84 -0.77
CA THR A 296 9.20 -24.19 -2.06
C THR A 296 10.68 -23.79 -2.24
N ILE A 297 11.46 -23.68 -1.15
CA ILE A 297 12.90 -23.33 -1.20
C ILE A 297 13.80 -24.57 -1.41
N LYS A 298 13.28 -25.79 -1.24
CA LYS A 298 14.05 -27.04 -1.40
C LYS A 298 14.29 -27.41 -2.87
#